data_AF-A0A316Z754-F1
#
_entry.id   AF-A0A316Z754-F1
#
_cell.length_a   1.000
_cell.length_b   1.000
_cell.length_c   1.000
_cell.angle_alpha   90.00
_cell.angle_beta   90.00
_cell.angle_gamma   90.00
#
_symmetry.space_group_name_H-M   'P 1'
#
loop_
_entity.id
_entity.type
_entity.pdbx_description
1 polymer ?
#
loop_
_entity_poly.entity_id
_entity_poly.type
_entity_poly.pdbx_seq_one_letter_code
_entity_poly.pdbx_strand_id
1 'polypeptide(L)'
;MGDKIEGPEPTPENPGGVHPHTADNVPDPNPPQQVGASIGRSIENPYALGEKLDRLEAALDDVVAMFEAERETLAREGSFEKGKEGIQLFKSWKLELEKIKAGKR
;
A
#
# COMPACT_ATOMS: atom_id res chain seq x y z
N MET A 1 27.78 -39.94 5.15
CA MET A 1 27.21 -39.87 6.51
C MET A 1 26.22 -38.73 6.51
N GLY A 2 24.92 -39.00 6.72
CA GLY A 2 23.91 -37.95 6.87
C GLY A 2 23.62 -37.77 8.36
N ASP A 3 23.70 -36.53 8.84
CA ASP A 3 23.33 -36.16 10.20
C ASP A 3 21.85 -36.47 10.43
N LYS A 4 21.59 -37.33 11.39
CA LYS A 4 20.25 -37.66 11.86
C LYS A 4 19.82 -36.53 12.78
N ILE A 5 18.95 -35.64 12.29
CA ILE A 5 18.32 -34.63 13.13
C ILE A 5 17.36 -35.37 14.06
N GLU A 6 17.80 -35.63 15.29
CA GLU A 6 16.94 -36.22 16.32
C GLU A 6 15.99 -35.13 16.82
N GLY A 7 14.69 -35.38 16.70
CA GLY A 7 13.66 -34.49 17.20
C GLY A 7 13.68 -34.39 18.73
N PRO A 8 12.95 -33.41 19.30
CA PRO A 8 12.88 -33.17 20.73
C PRO A 8 12.55 -34.43 21.54
N GLU A 9 13.15 -34.56 22.73
CA GLU A 9 12.86 -35.67 23.63
C GLU A 9 11.35 -35.75 23.98
N PRO A 10 10.76 -36.95 24.05
CA PRO A 10 9.35 -37.11 24.36
C PRO A 10 8.99 -36.60 25.76
N THR A 11 7.99 -35.73 25.85
CA THR A 11 7.37 -35.30 27.12
C THR A 11 5.94 -35.82 27.20
N PRO A 12 5.28 -35.85 28.38
CA PRO A 12 3.87 -36.23 28.49
C PRO A 12 2.93 -35.42 27.58
N GLU A 13 3.33 -34.19 27.25
CA GLU A 13 2.62 -33.24 26.38
C GLU A 13 3.04 -33.37 24.90
N ASN A 14 4.19 -33.99 24.62
CA ASN A 14 4.71 -34.26 23.28
C ASN A 14 5.27 -35.70 23.18
N PRO A 15 4.42 -36.72 23.32
CA PRO A 15 4.87 -38.13 23.40
C PRO A 15 5.52 -38.63 22.12
N GLY A 16 5.30 -37.94 20.99
CA GLY A 16 5.93 -38.26 19.70
C GLY A 16 7.22 -37.50 19.42
N GLY A 17 7.65 -36.56 20.28
CA GLY A 17 8.80 -35.70 19.98
C GLY A 17 8.63 -34.87 18.70
N VAL A 18 7.38 -34.64 18.27
CA VAL A 18 7.05 -34.00 16.99
C VAL A 18 6.91 -32.48 17.09
N HIS A 19 6.56 -31.97 18.28
CA HIS A 19 6.46 -30.54 18.50
C HIS A 19 7.87 -29.95 18.70
N PRO A 20 8.24 -28.88 17.95
CA PRO A 20 9.54 -28.24 18.11
C PRO A 20 9.73 -27.71 19.54
N HIS A 21 10.98 -27.70 20.01
CA HIS A 21 11.30 -27.18 21.34
C HIS A 21 10.77 -25.75 21.46
N THR A 22 10.06 -25.45 22.55
CA THR A 22 9.62 -24.09 22.91
C THR A 22 10.79 -23.11 23.05
N ALA A 23 12.02 -23.61 23.15
CA ALA A 23 13.26 -22.83 23.14
C ALA A 23 13.59 -22.21 21.77
N ASP A 24 13.06 -22.75 20.67
CA ASP A 24 13.21 -22.15 19.32
C ASP A 24 12.14 -21.07 19.05
N ASN A 25 11.18 -20.91 19.96
CA ASN A 25 10.12 -19.91 19.89
C ASN A 25 10.52 -18.64 20.65
N VAL A 26 11.79 -18.22 20.53
CA VAL A 26 12.22 -16.90 21.00
C VAL A 26 11.66 -15.88 20.03
N PRO A 27 10.75 -14.98 20.47
CA PRO A 27 10.32 -13.88 19.62
C PRO A 27 11.56 -13.11 19.19
N ASP A 28 11.72 -12.89 17.88
CA ASP A 28 12.82 -12.08 17.37
C ASP A 28 12.87 -10.76 18.17
N PRO A 29 13.97 -10.46 18.89
CA PRO A 29 14.07 -9.23 19.67
C PRO A 29 14.07 -7.98 18.78
N ASN A 30 14.25 -8.16 17.46
CA ASN A 30 14.25 -7.11 16.46
C ASN A 30 13.26 -7.47 15.34
N PRO A 31 11.95 -7.52 15.64
CA PRO A 31 10.96 -7.79 14.61
C PRO A 31 11.10 -6.75 13.50
N PRO A 32 10.86 -7.11 12.22
CA PRO A 32 10.96 -6.16 11.13
C PRO A 32 10.18 -4.89 11.50
N GLN A 33 10.87 -3.76 11.58
CA GLN A 33 10.24 -2.48 11.88
C GLN A 33 9.16 -2.28 10.82
N GLN A 34 7.90 -2.47 11.20
CA GLN A 34 6.79 -2.20 10.31
C GLN A 34 6.86 -0.71 10.00
N VAL A 35 7.21 -0.39 8.75
CA VAL A 35 7.40 0.96 8.24
C VAL A 35 6.12 1.76 8.49
N GLY A 36 6.18 2.70 9.44
CA GLY A 36 5.24 3.81 9.65
C GLY A 36 3.77 3.46 9.92
N ALA A 37 3.08 4.36 10.63
CA ALA A 37 1.63 4.42 10.65
C ALA A 37 1.11 4.86 9.26
N SER A 38 1.14 3.96 8.29
CA SER A 38 0.53 4.18 6.98
C SER A 38 -0.99 3.99 7.10
N ILE A 39 -1.76 4.74 6.29
CA ILE A 39 -3.22 4.61 6.21
C ILE A 39 -3.64 3.16 5.92
N GLY A 40 -2.77 2.39 5.25
CA GLY A 40 -2.94 0.96 5.00
C GLY A 40 -3.09 0.10 6.26
N ARG A 41 -2.61 0.53 7.44
CA ARG A 41 -2.87 -0.19 8.71
C ARG A 41 -4.27 0.04 9.27
N SER A 42 -4.93 1.12 8.85
CA SER A 42 -6.32 1.41 9.25
C SER A 42 -7.35 0.60 8.46
N ILE A 43 -6.88 -0.27 7.54
CA ILE A 43 -7.73 -1.07 6.67
C ILE A 43 -7.29 -2.53 6.78
N GLU A 44 -8.24 -3.43 7.04
CA GLU A 44 -7.98 -4.87 7.21
C GLU A 44 -7.44 -5.53 5.95
N ASN A 45 -7.84 -5.05 4.76
CA ASN A 45 -7.39 -5.55 3.47
C ASN A 45 -6.54 -4.49 2.72
N PRO A 46 -5.21 -4.59 2.74
CA PRO A 46 -4.33 -3.64 2.04
C PRO A 46 -4.48 -3.69 0.51
N TYR A 47 -4.87 -4.83 -0.07
CA TYR A 47 -5.11 -4.96 -1.51
C TYR A 47 -6.37 -4.23 -1.95
N ALA A 48 -7.40 -4.20 -1.09
CA ALA A 48 -8.62 -3.45 -1.37
C ALA A 48 -8.35 -1.94 -1.43
N LEU A 49 -7.47 -1.43 -0.56
CA LEU A 49 -7.05 -0.02 -0.61
C LEU A 49 -6.35 0.31 -1.92
N GLY A 50 -5.40 -0.52 -2.37
CA GLY A 50 -4.70 -0.33 -3.65
C GLY A 50 -5.67 -0.22 -4.82
N GLU A 51 -6.61 -1.16 -4.94
CA GLU A 51 -7.64 -1.13 -6.00
C GLU A 51 -8.49 0.15 -5.96
N LYS A 52 -8.85 0.66 -4.77
CA LYS A 52 -9.62 1.91 -4.67
C LYS A 52 -8.78 3.13 -5.04
N LEU A 53 -7.51 3.15 -4.67
CA LEU A 53 -6.59 4.23 -5.03
C LEU A 53 -6.36 4.27 -6.55
N ASP A 54 -6.20 3.13 -7.21
CA ASP A 54 -6.04 3.07 -8.67
C ASP A 54 -7.30 3.55 -9.40
N ARG A 55 -8.49 3.19 -8.90
CA ARG A 55 -9.76 3.71 -9.46
C ARG A 55 -9.91 5.21 -9.26
N LEU A 56 -9.49 5.73 -8.11
CA LEU A 56 -9.51 7.17 -7.85
C LEU A 56 -8.53 7.90 -8.76
N GLU A 57 -7.34 7.34 -9.00
CA GLU A 57 -6.37 7.88 -9.92
C GLU A 57 -6.92 7.98 -11.35
N ALA A 58 -7.56 6.91 -11.85
CA ALA A 58 -8.21 6.90 -13.16
C ALA A 58 -9.32 7.96 -13.27
N ALA A 59 -10.15 8.11 -12.23
CA ALA A 59 -11.19 9.13 -12.20
C ALA A 59 -10.62 10.56 -12.23
N LEU A 60 -9.45 10.79 -11.59
CA LEU A 60 -8.77 12.08 -11.67
C LEU A 60 -8.24 12.35 -13.08
N ASP A 61 -7.74 11.34 -13.79
CA ASP A 61 -7.32 11.47 -15.18
C ASP A 61 -8.48 11.83 -16.10
N ASP A 62 -9.65 11.22 -15.91
CA ASP A 62 -10.86 11.54 -16.69
C ASP A 62 -11.27 13.01 -16.50
N VAL A 63 -11.23 13.51 -15.26
CA VAL A 63 -11.54 14.92 -14.96
C VAL A 63 -10.50 15.85 -15.60
N VAL A 64 -9.21 15.54 -15.49
CA VAL A 64 -8.15 16.33 -16.14
C VAL A 64 -8.33 16.36 -17.65
N ALA A 65 -8.62 15.21 -18.27
CA ALA A 65 -8.86 15.11 -19.71
C ALA A 65 -10.06 15.95 -20.16
N MET A 66 -11.14 15.98 -19.37
CA MET A 66 -12.29 16.86 -19.62
C MET A 66 -11.87 18.33 -19.65
N PHE A 67 -11.14 18.81 -18.64
CA PHE A 67 -10.64 20.19 -18.63
C PHE A 67 -9.67 20.46 -19.79
N GLU A 68 -8.78 19.52 -20.12
CA GLU A 68 -7.84 19.69 -21.24
C GLU A 68 -8.56 19.76 -22.60
N ALA A 69 -9.65 19.01 -22.79
CA ALA A 69 -10.50 19.12 -23.98
C ALA A 69 -11.27 20.44 -24.04
N GLU A 70 -11.80 20.91 -22.92
CA GLU A 70 -12.46 22.22 -22.83
C GLU A 70 -11.47 23.36 -23.08
N ARG A 71 -10.21 23.23 -22.64
CA ARG A 71 -9.15 24.21 -22.93
C ARG A 71 -8.97 24.40 -24.42
N GLU A 72 -8.93 23.33 -25.21
CA GLU A 72 -8.75 23.43 -26.66
C GLU A 72 -9.90 24.20 -27.33
N THR A 73 -11.09 24.12 -26.74
CA THR A 73 -12.30 24.82 -27.20
C THR A 73 -12.33 26.28 -26.73
N LEU A 74 -12.08 26.53 -25.44
CA LEU A 74 -12.23 27.82 -24.76
C LEU A 74 -10.98 28.70 -24.80
N ALA A 75 -9.78 28.16 -25.03
CA ALA A 75 -8.56 28.96 -25.14
C ALA A 75 -8.57 29.91 -26.35
N ARG A 76 -9.46 29.69 -27.32
CA ARG A 76 -9.76 30.66 -28.38
C ARG A 76 -10.44 31.92 -27.87
N GLU A 77 -11.10 31.86 -26.71
CA GLU A 77 -11.89 32.96 -26.11
C GLU A 77 -11.23 33.58 -24.87
N GLY A 78 -10.01 33.14 -24.49
CA GLY A 78 -9.18 33.81 -23.49
C GLY A 78 -9.59 33.62 -22.01
N SER A 79 -10.64 32.87 -21.71
CA SER A 79 -11.20 32.73 -20.35
C SER A 79 -11.05 31.32 -19.73
N PHE A 80 -9.87 30.71 -19.84
CA PHE A 80 -9.61 29.35 -19.32
C PHE A 80 -8.78 29.28 -18.02
N GLU A 81 -8.56 30.40 -17.32
CA GLU A 81 -7.70 30.42 -16.12
C GLU A 81 -8.21 29.50 -15.00
N LYS A 82 -9.52 29.44 -14.76
CA LYS A 82 -10.09 28.50 -13.77
C LYS A 82 -9.95 27.04 -14.16
N GLY A 83 -9.97 26.73 -15.45
CA GLY A 83 -9.69 25.38 -15.93
C GLY A 83 -8.23 24.97 -15.70
N LYS A 84 -7.28 25.90 -15.87
CA LYS A 84 -5.86 25.65 -15.52
C LYS A 84 -5.66 25.41 -14.02
N GLU A 85 -6.29 26.22 -13.17
CA GLU A 85 -6.28 26.02 -11.71
C GLU A 85 -6.83 24.63 -11.34
N GLY A 86 -7.95 24.23 -11.95
CA GLY A 86 -8.54 22.90 -11.77
C GLY A 86 -7.59 21.78 -12.16
N ILE A 87 -7.00 21.84 -13.36
CA ILE A 87 -6.02 20.84 -13.83
C ILE A 87 -4.86 20.70 -12.84
N GLN A 88 -4.31 21.82 -12.34
CA GLN A 88 -3.22 21.78 -11.37
C GLN A 88 -3.64 21.13 -10.05
N LEU A 89 -4.85 21.44 -9.55
CA LEU A 89 -5.37 20.83 -8.33
C LEU A 89 -5.49 19.31 -8.45
N PHE A 90 -6.13 18.81 -9.51
CA PHE A 90 -6.31 17.36 -9.69
C PHE A 90 -4.97 16.64 -9.91
N LYS A 91 -4.03 17.25 -10.64
CA LYS A 91 -2.65 16.73 -10.76
C LYS A 91 -1.94 16.68 -9.41
N SER A 92 -2.14 17.66 -8.52
CA SER A 92 -1.57 17.64 -7.18
C SER A 92 -2.13 16.50 -6.33
N TRP A 93 -3.43 16.22 -6.43
CA TRP A 93 -4.05 15.09 -5.72
C TRP A 93 -3.50 13.75 -6.20
N LYS A 94 -3.24 13.58 -7.50
CA LYS A 94 -2.55 12.38 -8.01
C LYS A 94 -1.19 12.18 -7.35
N LEU A 95 -0.39 13.24 -7.19
CA LEU A 95 0.90 13.14 -6.50
C LEU A 95 0.74 12.70 -5.03
N GLU A 96 -0.30 13.18 -4.35
CA GLU A 96 -0.61 12.71 -2.98
C GLU A 96 -1.03 11.24 -2.95
N LEU A 97 -1.80 10.77 -3.93
CA LEU A 97 -2.16 9.34 -4.04
C LEU A 97 -0.92 8.46 -4.25
N GLU A 98 0.02 8.89 -5.09
CA GLU A 98 1.28 8.17 -5.31
C GLU A 98 2.14 8.10 -4.04
N LYS A 99 2.16 9.17 -3.22
CA LYS A 99 2.80 9.12 -1.90
C LYS A 99 2.13 8.11 -0.97
N ILE A 100 0.79 8.10 -0.93
CA ILE A 100 0.02 7.15 -0.12
C ILE A 100 0.31 5.71 -0.58
N LYS A 101 0.31 5.43 -1.88
CA LYS A 101 0.66 4.12 -2.46
C LYS A 101 2.08 3.70 -2.13
N ALA A 102 3.03 4.65 -2.11
CA ALA A 102 4.41 4.42 -1.71
C ALA A 102 4.62 4.32 -0.19
N GLY A 103 3.57 4.49 0.62
CA GLY A 103 3.66 4.52 2.08
C GLY A 103 4.40 5.73 2.64
N LYS A 104 4.56 6.80 1.85
CA LYS A 104 5.24 8.04 2.21
C LYS A 104 4.20 9.09 2.64
N ARG A 105 4.53 9.86 3.68
CA ARG A 105 3.83 11.11 4.04
C ARG A 105 4.62 12.28 3.49
#